data_AF-A0A1V5CAU5-F1
#
_entry.id   AF-A0A1V5CAU5-F1
#
_cell.length_a   1.000
_cell.length_b   1.000
_cell.length_c   1.000
_cell.angle_alpha   90.00
_cell.angle_beta   90.00
_cell.angle_gamma   90.00
#
_symmetry.space_group_name_H-M   'P 1'
#
loop_
_entity.id
_entity.type
_entity.pdbx_description
1 polymer ?
#
loop_
_entity_poly.entity_id
_entity_poly.type
_entity_poly.pdbx_seq_one_letter_code
_entity_poly.pdbx_strand_id
1 'polypeptide(L)' 'MVCTYKDKKIYIELRPQCPKCKKEFMLDLKKFVPGKAHSCFACGTVAQFDAPLAERVQKLLHELETTIREVCESFSPRK' A
#
# COMPACT_ATOMS: atom_id res chain seq x y z
N MET A 1 -5.49 10.20 -1.79
CA MET A 1 -4.40 9.21 -1.96
C MET A 1 -3.09 9.98 -1.94
N VAL A 2 -2.13 9.56 -1.12
CA VAL A 2 -0.77 10.12 -1.13
C VAL A 2 0.16 9.01 -1.58
N CYS A 3 1.02 9.29 -2.57
CA CYS A 3 2.02 8.36 -3.08
C CYS A 3 3.38 9.06 -3.09
N THR A 4 4.38 8.45 -2.48
CA THR A 4 5.77 8.93 -2.52
C THR A 4 6.75 7.78 -2.74
N TYR A 5 7.88 8.08 -3.37
CA TYR A 5 8.99 7.13 -3.51
C TYR A 5 10.22 7.72 -2.84
N LYS A 6 10.75 6.99 -1.84
CA LYS A 6 11.95 7.40 -1.08
C LYS A 6 12.71 6.15 -0.64
N ASP A 7 14.04 6.20 -0.65
CA ASP A 7 14.90 5.10 -0.17
C ASP A 7 14.58 3.75 -0.84
N LYS A 8 14.35 3.78 -2.16
CA LYS A 8 13.98 2.61 -2.98
C LYS A 8 12.66 1.95 -2.58
N LYS A 9 11.77 2.69 -1.93
CA LYS A 9 10.52 2.22 -1.37
C LYS A 9 9.37 3.14 -1.76
N ILE A 10 8.29 2.54 -2.25
CA ILE A 10 7.02 3.23 -2.49
C ILE A 10 6.22 3.28 -1.18
N TYR A 11 5.59 4.41 -0.92
CA TYR A 11 4.67 4.61 0.18
C TYR A 11 3.35 5.08 -0.40
N ILE A 12 2.31 4.24 -0.30
CA ILE A 12 0.94 4.57 -0.73
C ILE A 12 0.04 4.56 0.49
N GLU A 13 -0.56 5.71 0.77
CA GLU A 13 -1.60 5.87 1.78
C GLU A 13 -2.97 5.99 1.10
N LEU A 14 -3.88 5.10 1.49
CA LEU A 14 -5.30 5.19 1.18
C LEU A 14 -6.10 5.62 2.41
N ARG A 15 -7.23 6.26 2.17
CA ARG A 15 -8.19 6.67 3.20
C ARG A 15 -9.59 6.15 2.88
N PRO A 16 -9.82 4.83 2.98
CA PRO A 16 -11.16 4.28 2.83
C PRO A 16 -12.07 4.72 3.99
N GLN A 17 -13.37 4.79 3.72
CA GLN A 17 -14.38 4.98 4.75
C GLN A 17 -14.75 3.64 5.40
N CYS A 18 -14.86 3.63 6.73
CA CYS A 18 -15.36 2.47 7.44
C CYS A 18 -16.80 2.16 7.01
N PRO A 19 -17.14 0.91 6.64
CA PRO A 19 -18.50 0.56 6.22
C PRO A 19 -19.53 0.81 7.33
N LYS A 20 -19.13 0.67 8.61
CA LYS A 20 -19.97 0.84 9.79
C LYS A 20 -20.11 2.30 10.25
N CYS A 21 -19.01 2.97 10.60
CA CYS A 21 -19.06 4.29 11.23
C CYS A 21 -18.82 5.46 10.26
N LYS A 22 -18.58 5.18 8.97
CA LYS A 22 -18.31 6.14 7.88
C LYS A 22 -17.10 7.05 8.06
N LYS A 23 -16.39 6.97 9.19
CA LYS A 23 -15.12 7.67 9.40
C LYS A 23 -14.05 7.11 8.48
N GLU A 24 -13.26 8.00 7.91
CA GLU A 24 -12.05 7.64 7.17
C GLU A 24 -10.99 7.11 8.14
N PHE A 25 -10.22 6.14 7.67
CA PHE A 25 -9.05 5.67 8.39
C PHE A 25 -7.89 5.47 7.44
N MET A 26 -6.68 5.63 7.98
CA MET A 26 -5.45 5.50 7.20
C MET A 26 -5.15 4.01 6.94
N LEU A 27 -4.93 3.67 5.68
CA LEU A 27 -4.48 2.35 5.25
C LEU A 27 -3.17 2.49 4.48
N ASP A 28 -2.09 1.98 5.08
CA ASP A 28 -0.79 1.83 4.45
C ASP A 28 -0.80 0.58 3.57
N LEU A 29 -0.67 0.77 2.26
CA LEU A 29 -0.73 -0.32 1.28
C LEU A 29 0.40 -1.33 1.44
N LYS A 30 1.54 -0.96 2.02
CA LYS A 30 2.61 -1.92 2.33
C LYS A 30 2.24 -2.87 3.45
N LYS A 31 1.33 -2.47 4.33
CA LYS A 31 0.84 -3.31 5.43
C LYS A 31 -0.35 -4.16 5.02
N PHE A 32 -0.82 -4.01 3.77
CA PHE A 32 -1.92 -4.74 3.18
C PHE A 32 -1.49 -6.14 2.73
N VAL A 33 -1.30 -7.04 3.70
CA VAL A 33 -0.77 -8.39 3.46
C VAL A 33 -1.86 -9.46 3.61
N PRO A 34 -1.75 -10.59 2.89
CA PRO A 34 -2.73 -11.68 2.98
C PRO A 34 -2.88 -12.18 4.41
N GLY A 35 -4.12 -12.45 4.83
CA GLY A 35 -4.43 -12.96 6.17
C GLY A 35 -4.34 -11.93 7.31
N LYS A 36 -3.93 -10.69 7.04
CA LYS A 36 -3.90 -9.64 8.06
C LYS A 36 -5.22 -8.86 8.09
N ALA A 37 -5.87 -8.90 9.25
CA ALA A 37 -7.04 -8.10 9.52
C ALA A 37 -6.67 -6.63 9.71
N HIS A 38 -7.49 -5.74 9.16
CA HIS A 38 -7.36 -4.29 9.35
C HIS A 38 -8.64 -3.78 10.01
N SER A 39 -8.49 -3.20 11.19
CA SER A 39 -9.61 -2.65 11.96
C SER A 39 -9.73 -1.14 11.78
N CYS A 40 -10.97 -0.65 11.71
CA CYS A 40 -11.24 0.76 11.81
C CYS A 40 -10.88 1.24 13.22
N PHE A 41 -9.97 2.21 13.31
CA PHE A 41 -9.51 2.77 14.58
C PHE A 41 -10.66 3.37 15.42
N ALA A 42 -11.72 3.88 14.77
CA ALA A 42 -12.78 4.58 15.48
C ALA A 42 -13.88 3.68 16.07
N CYS A 43 -14.12 2.49 15.51
CA CYS A 43 -15.23 1.63 15.94
C CYS A 43 -14.87 0.13 16.05
N GLY A 44 -13.60 -0.22 15.79
CA GLY A 44 -13.10 -1.59 15.87
C GLY A 44 -13.58 -2.52 14.75
N THR A 45 -14.40 -2.04 13.81
CA THR A 45 -14.87 -2.88 12.69
C THR A 45 -13.70 -3.38 11.87
N VAL A 46 -13.54 -4.70 11.80
CA VAL A 46 -12.56 -5.37 10.97
C VAL A 46 -13.06 -5.38 9.53
N ALA A 47 -12.35 -4.70 8.65
CA ALA A 47 -12.49 -4.92 7.22
C ALA A 47 -11.73 -6.20 6.88
N GLN A 48 -12.47 -7.27 6.58
CA GLN A 48 -11.87 -8.46 5.97
C GLN A 48 -11.57 -8.11 4.53
N PHE A 49 -10.28 -8.00 4.24
CA PHE A 49 -9.81 -7.79 2.89
C PHE A 49 -9.56 -9.13 2.23
N ASP A 50 -9.99 -9.23 0.97
CA ASP A 50 -9.82 -10.43 0.15
C ASP A 50 -8.32 -10.78 0.02
N ALA A 51 -7.94 -12.00 0.41
CA ALA A 51 -6.55 -12.44 0.41
C ALA A 51 -5.94 -12.41 -1.01
N PRO A 52 -6.62 -12.92 -2.06
CA PRO A 52 -6.24 -12.72 -3.45
C PRO A 52 -5.99 -11.25 -3.84
N LEU A 53 -6.85 -10.32 -3.39
CA LEU A 53 -6.61 -8.89 -3.62
C LEU A 53 -5.32 -8.43 -2.95
N ALA A 54 -5.07 -8.82 -1.69
CA ALA A 54 -3.84 -8.46 -0.98
C ALA A 54 -2.59 -9.00 -1.69
N GLU A 55 -2.61 -10.24 -2.17
CA GLU A 55 -1.51 -10.82 -2.95
C GLU A 55 -1.24 -10.03 -4.23
N ARG A 56 -2.28 -9.70 -4.99
CA ARG A 56 -2.14 -8.89 -6.21
C ARG A 56 -1.56 -7.51 -5.91
N VAL A 57 -2.02 -6.86 -4.85
CA VAL A 57 -1.53 -5.54 -4.43
C VAL A 57 -0.05 -5.61 -4.07
N GLN A 58 0.38 -6.61 -3.29
CA GLN A 58 1.79 -6.78 -2.92
C GLN A 58 2.67 -7.03 -4.14
N LYS A 59 2.21 -7.86 -5.08
CA LYS A 59 2.93 -8.13 -6.34
C LYS A 59 3.11 -6.84 -7.17
N LEU A 60 2.04 -6.08 -7.38
CA LEU A 60 2.08 -4.84 -8.15
C LEU A 60 2.97 -3.77 -7.48
N LEU A 61 2.95 -3.67 -6.15
CA LEU A 61 3.84 -2.76 -5.42
C LEU A 61 5.31 -3.12 -5.63
N HIS A 62 5.64 -4.41 -5.58
CA HIS A 62 7.00 -4.89 -5.78
C HIS A 62 7.50 -4.65 -7.22
N GLU A 63 6.65 -4.96 -8.21
CA GLU A 63 6.95 -4.69 -9.63
C GLU A 63 7.18 -3.20 -9.86
N LEU A 64 6.30 -2.33 -9.33
CA LEU A 64 6.44 -0.89 -9.46
C LEU A 64 7.70 -0.36 -8.77
N GLU A 65 8.05 -0.85 -7.58
CA GLU A 65 9.31 -0.50 -6.89
C GLU A 65 10.54 -0.90 -7.72
N THR A 66 10.47 -2.02 -8.42
CA THR A 66 11.54 -2.51 -9.29
C THR A 66 11.67 -1.61 -10.52
N THR A 67 10.56 -1.31 -11.21
CA THR A 67 10.58 -0.43 -12.38
C THR A 67 11.05 0.98 -12.05
N ILE A 68 10.59 1.58 -10.94
CA ILE A 68 11.06 2.92 -10.54
C ILE A 68 12.55 2.89 -10.24
N ARG A 69 13.07 1.83 -9.63
CA ARG A 69 14.50 1.67 -9.38
C ARG A 69 15.31 1.61 -10.68
N GLU A 70 14.88 0.81 -11.65
CA GLU A 70 15.52 0.74 -12.97
C GLU A 70 15.55 2.11 -13.66
N VAL A 71 14.46 2.86 -13.57
CA VAL A 71 14.40 4.25 -14.07
C VAL A 71 15.43 5.12 -13.36
N CYS A 72 15.49 5.12 -12.01
CA CYS A 72 16.50 5.89 -11.27
C CYS A 72 17.94 5.49 -11.62
N GLU A 73 18.20 4.20 -11.84
CA GLU A 73 19.51 3.68 -12.22
C GLU A 73 19.89 4.08 -13.65
N SER A 74 18.92 4.23 -14.56
CA SER A 74 19.16 4.71 -15.93
C SER A 74 19.63 6.16 -16.01
N PHE A 75 19.22 7.00 -15.05
CA PHE A 75 19.68 8.39 -14.93
C PHE A 75 20.94 8.53 -14.05
N SER A 76 21.37 7.47 -13.38
CA SER A 76 22.61 7.48 -12.62
C SER A 76 23.77 7.37 -13.59
N PRO A 77 24.71 8.33 -13.61
CA PRO A 77 25.86 8.25 -14.51
C PRO A 77 26.62 6.97 -14.19
N ARG A 78 26.72 6.07 -15.18
CA ARG A 78 27.64 4.93 -15.10
C ARG A 78 29.03 5.52 -14.90
N LYS A 79 29.65 5.25 -13.75
CA LYS A 79 31.08 5.51 -13.57
C LYS A 79 31.89 4.64 -14.53
#